data_AF-A0A7Y1UKE1-F1
#
_entry.id   AF-A0A7Y1UKE1-F1
#
_cell.length_a   1.000
_cell.length_b   1.000
_cell.length_c   1.000
_cell.angle_alpha   90.00
_cell.angle_beta   90.00
_cell.angle_gamma   90.00
#
_symmetry.space_group_name_H-M   'P 1'
#
loop_
_entity.id
_entity.type
_entity.pdbx_description
1 polymer ?
#
loop_
_entity_poly.entity_id
_entity_poly.type
_entity_poly.pdbx_seq_one_letter_code
_entity_poly.pdbx_strand_id
1 'polypeptide(L)'
;MILPTPLKILNVVGFLLFAVFAFFQYNDIDPEIYYKPSGLDATLWLLFYALIAVLFLVLIFRPVPRWLLIAATLACVFEMVRTGPGLWQNLFGEGSFTMTQTSMSADDPRVELTREFFGALIALAGVGVLWWELRRFAKAPRRPAEGE
;
A
#
# COMPACT_ATOMS: atom_id res chain seq x y z
N MET A 1 -11.67 -1.42 -20.04
CA MET A 1 -12.19 -0.39 -19.12
C MET A 1 -11.90 0.95 -19.74
N ILE A 2 -12.81 1.94 -19.65
CA ILE A 2 -12.54 3.28 -20.17
C ILE A 2 -12.39 4.20 -18.97
N LEU A 3 -11.13 4.45 -18.58
CA LEU A 3 -10.81 5.44 -17.54
C LEU A 3 -10.61 6.82 -18.19
N PRO A 4 -11.19 7.89 -17.63
CA PRO A 4 -10.90 9.25 -18.06
C PRO A 4 -9.42 9.60 -17.76
N THR A 5 -8.84 10.50 -18.56
CA THR A 5 -7.42 10.89 -18.46
C THR A 5 -6.96 11.26 -17.04
N PRO A 6 -7.73 12.04 -16.24
CA PRO A 6 -7.33 12.36 -14.87
C PRO A 6 -7.15 11.13 -13.98
N LEU A 7 -7.96 10.09 -14.15
CA LEU A 7 -7.83 8.85 -13.39
C LEU A 7 -6.65 8.02 -13.87
N LYS A 8 -6.33 8.04 -15.16
CA LYS A 8 -5.08 7.42 -15.64
C LYS A 8 -3.86 8.08 -15.00
N ILE A 9 -3.85 9.41 -14.89
CA ILE A 9 -2.77 10.15 -14.20
C ILE A 9 -2.72 9.75 -12.73
N LEU A 10 -3.87 9.70 -12.04
CA LEU A 10 -3.94 9.24 -10.64
C LEU A 10 -3.36 7.83 -10.49
N ASN A 11 -3.66 6.92 -11.40
CA ASN A 11 -3.10 5.56 -11.37
C ASN A 11 -1.59 5.54 -11.62
N VAL A 12 -1.07 6.39 -12.53
CA VAL A 12 0.38 6.52 -12.73
C VAL A 12 1.05 7.07 -11.47
N VAL A 13 0.48 8.08 -10.83
CA VAL A 13 0.99 8.63 -9.56
C VAL A 13 0.96 7.56 -8.46
N GLY A 14 -0.14 6.82 -8.34
CA GLY A 14 -0.25 5.70 -7.40
C GLY A 14 0.80 4.62 -7.66
N PHE A 15 0.98 4.22 -8.92
CA PHE A 15 2.03 3.29 -9.33
C PHE A 15 3.42 3.78 -8.90
N LEU A 16 3.78 5.03 -9.23
CA LEU A 16 5.09 5.59 -8.89
C LEU A 16 5.30 5.68 -7.37
N LEU A 17 4.29 6.11 -6.63
CA LEU A 17 4.35 6.21 -5.16
C LEU A 17 4.64 4.84 -4.53
N PHE A 18 3.86 3.81 -4.87
CA PHE A 18 4.06 2.49 -4.30
C PHE A 18 5.32 1.78 -4.84
N ALA A 19 5.76 2.11 -6.06
CA ALA A 19 7.05 1.66 -6.57
C ALA A 19 8.22 2.26 -5.77
N VAL A 20 8.14 3.53 -5.35
CA VAL A 20 9.15 4.15 -4.48
C VAL A 20 9.15 3.48 -3.09
N PHE A 21 7.98 3.19 -2.51
CA PHE A 21 7.91 2.47 -1.24
C PHE A 21 8.51 1.06 -1.34
N ALA A 22 8.20 0.34 -2.42
CA ALA A 22 8.82 -0.96 -2.71
C ALA A 22 10.34 -0.84 -2.87
N PHE A 23 10.83 0.18 -3.57
CA PHE A 23 12.26 0.42 -3.72
C PHE A 23 12.97 0.66 -2.37
N PHE A 24 12.36 1.41 -1.45
CA PHE A 24 12.93 1.57 -0.10
C PHE A 24 13.01 0.24 0.64
N GLN A 25 11.98 -0.60 0.55
CA GLN A 25 11.99 -1.94 1.17
C GLN A 25 13.03 -2.88 0.55
N TYR A 26 13.32 -2.74 -0.75
CA TYR A 26 14.40 -3.50 -1.38
C TYR A 26 15.76 -3.18 -0.77
N ASN A 27 16.01 -1.90 -0.44
CA ASN A 27 17.25 -1.50 0.22
C ASN A 27 17.33 -2.00 1.67
N ASP A 28 16.18 -2.20 2.34
CA ASP A 28 16.11 -2.74 3.70
C ASP A 28 16.37 -4.27 3.74
N ILE A 29 16.29 -4.97 2.61
CA ILE A 29 16.68 -6.39 2.49
C ILE A 29 18.21 -6.54 2.48
N ASP A 30 18.94 -5.51 2.03
CA ASP A 30 20.40 -5.55 1.90
C ASP A 30 21.08 -5.50 3.29
N PRO A 31 21.71 -6.60 3.73
CA PRO A 31 22.39 -6.63 5.03
C PRO A 31 23.65 -5.75 5.08
N GLU A 32 24.15 -5.27 3.94
CA GLU A 32 25.25 -4.29 3.89
C GLU A 32 24.78 -2.87 4.22
N ILE A 33 23.48 -2.59 4.04
CA ILE A 33 22.86 -1.27 4.27
C ILE A 33 22.19 -1.22 5.65
N TYR A 34 21.59 -2.32 6.12
CA TYR A 34 20.84 -2.36 7.37
C TYR A 34 21.39 -3.36 8.40
N TYR A 35 21.41 -2.97 9.68
CA TYR A 35 21.89 -3.81 10.78
C TYR A 35 20.76 -4.72 11.32
N LYS A 36 20.94 -6.04 11.21
CA LYS A 36 19.98 -7.10 11.64
C LYS A 36 18.59 -7.04 10.99
N PRO A 37 18.45 -6.91 9.66
CA PRO A 37 17.15 -6.93 9.02
C PRO A 37 16.52 -8.32 9.13
N SER A 38 15.25 -8.38 9.51
CA SER A 38 14.43 -9.57 9.24
C SER A 38 14.16 -9.60 7.75
N GLY A 39 15.03 -10.26 6.98
CA GLY A 39 14.91 -10.29 5.51
C GLY A 39 13.55 -10.80 5.02
N LEU A 40 12.87 -11.65 5.81
CA LEU A 40 11.50 -12.08 5.54
C LEU A 40 10.50 -10.92 5.64
N ASP A 41 10.62 -10.09 6.67
CA ASP A 41 9.70 -8.97 6.93
C ASP A 41 9.84 -7.89 5.84
N ALA A 42 11.08 -7.47 5.54
CA ALA A 42 11.36 -6.54 4.44
C ALA A 42 10.91 -7.10 3.07
N THR A 43 11.07 -8.40 2.83
CA THR A 43 10.56 -9.04 1.59
C THR A 43 9.04 -9.01 1.52
N LEU A 44 8.33 -9.24 2.63
CA LEU A 44 6.87 -9.19 2.64
C LEU A 44 6.36 -7.76 2.37
N TRP A 45 6.99 -6.75 2.98
CA TRP A 45 6.68 -5.33 2.69
C TRP A 45 7.00 -4.94 1.25
N LEU A 46 8.13 -5.39 0.71
CA LEU A 46 8.48 -5.20 -0.70
C LEU A 46 7.40 -5.76 -1.63
N LEU A 47 7.03 -7.04 -1.43
CA LEU A 47 6.01 -7.71 -2.25
C LEU A 47 4.64 -7.06 -2.09
N PHE A 48 4.30 -6.62 -0.88
CA PHE A 48 3.06 -5.92 -0.58
C PHE A 48 2.96 -4.60 -1.36
N TYR A 49 3.96 -3.72 -1.28
CA TYR A 49 3.95 -2.46 -2.03
C TYR A 49 4.05 -2.67 -3.55
N ALA A 50 4.85 -3.65 -4.00
CA ALA A 50 4.95 -4.00 -5.41
C ALA A 50 3.60 -4.47 -5.97
N LEU A 51 2.85 -5.29 -5.22
CA LEU A 51 1.50 -5.71 -5.60
C LEU A 51 0.58 -4.50 -5.79
N ILE A 52 0.54 -3.56 -4.83
CA ILE A 52 -0.32 -2.37 -4.94
C ILE A 52 0.08 -1.52 -6.15
N ALA A 53 1.38 -1.30 -6.37
CA ALA A 53 1.88 -0.58 -7.54
C ALA A 53 1.40 -1.23 -8.86
N VAL A 54 1.55 -2.56 -8.98
CA VAL A 54 1.10 -3.32 -10.15
C VAL A 54 -0.41 -3.22 -10.34
N LEU A 55 -1.21 -3.23 -9.28
CA LEU A 55 -2.66 -3.09 -9.39
C LEU A 55 -3.06 -1.73 -9.97
N PHE A 56 -2.42 -0.63 -9.56
CA PHE A 56 -2.59 0.70 -10.17
C PHE A 56 -2.23 0.69 -11.66
N LEU A 57 -1.09 0.12 -12.01
CA LEU A 57 -0.65 0.06 -13.41
C LEU A 57 -1.59 -0.77 -14.29
N VAL A 58 -2.01 -1.95 -13.80
CA VAL A 58 -2.89 -2.86 -14.55
C VAL A 58 -4.27 -2.25 -14.78
N LEU A 59 -4.81 -1.53 -13.79
CA LEU A 59 -6.15 -0.95 -13.86
C LEU A 59 -6.31 0.04 -15.02
N ILE A 60 -5.23 0.73 -15.42
CA ILE A 60 -5.18 1.63 -16.58
C ILE A 60 -5.61 0.92 -17.87
N PHE A 61 -5.21 -0.34 -18.04
CA PHE A 61 -5.41 -1.11 -19.26
C PHE A 61 -6.62 -2.04 -19.18
N ARG A 62 -6.86 -2.65 -18.01
CA ARG A 62 -7.90 -3.68 -17.84
C ARG A 62 -8.42 -3.76 -16.40
N PRO A 63 -9.67 -4.20 -16.19
CA PRO A 63 -10.17 -4.42 -14.84
C PRO A 63 -9.32 -5.44 -14.08
N VAL A 64 -9.01 -5.11 -12.83
CA VAL A 64 -8.36 -6.03 -11.90
C VAL A 64 -9.40 -7.00 -11.29
N PRO A 65 -9.04 -8.26 -11.07
CA PRO A 65 -9.87 -9.22 -10.35
C PRO A 65 -10.23 -8.73 -8.93
N ARG A 66 -11.51 -8.79 -8.57
CA ARG A 66 -11.98 -8.33 -7.23
C ARG A 66 -11.34 -9.08 -6.08
N TRP A 67 -11.02 -10.36 -6.26
CA TRP A 67 -10.39 -11.16 -5.21
C TRP A 67 -8.99 -10.64 -4.86
N LEU A 68 -8.25 -10.07 -5.82
CA LEU A 68 -6.95 -9.43 -5.55
C LEU A 68 -7.14 -8.17 -4.70
N LEU A 69 -8.19 -7.39 -4.95
CA LEU A 69 -8.50 -6.24 -4.10
C LEU A 69 -8.95 -6.67 -2.69
N ILE A 70 -9.68 -7.78 -2.55
CA ILE A 70 -10.03 -8.35 -1.25
C ILE A 70 -8.77 -8.78 -0.50
N ALA A 71 -7.88 -9.54 -1.17
CA ALA A 71 -6.62 -9.98 -0.59
C ALA A 71 -5.74 -8.80 -0.16
N ALA A 72 -5.63 -7.77 -1.00
CA ALA A 72 -4.91 -6.55 -0.68
C ALA A 72 -5.50 -5.81 0.52
N THR A 73 -6.84 -5.65 0.58
CA THR A 73 -7.52 -5.07 1.75
C THR A 73 -7.24 -5.86 3.03
N LEU A 74 -7.33 -7.20 2.97
CA LEU A 74 -7.07 -8.05 4.14
C LEU A 74 -5.61 -7.94 4.59
N ALA A 75 -4.66 -7.88 3.65
CA ALA A 75 -3.25 -7.66 3.96
C ALA A 75 -3.04 -6.29 4.64
N CYS A 76 -3.64 -5.22 4.11
CA CYS A 76 -3.55 -3.89 4.74
C CYS A 76 -4.08 -3.90 6.18
N VAL A 77 -5.28 -4.47 6.39
CA VAL A 77 -5.89 -4.55 7.73
C VAL A 77 -5.05 -5.40 8.66
N PHE A 78 -4.52 -6.52 8.18
CA PHE A 78 -3.64 -7.38 8.96
C PHE A 78 -2.38 -6.63 9.42
N GLU A 79 -1.69 -5.94 8.51
CA GLU A 79 -0.51 -5.14 8.86
C GLU A 79 -0.83 -4.01 9.83
N MET A 80 -1.96 -3.30 9.63
CA MET A 80 -2.42 -2.28 10.57
C MET A 80 -2.69 -2.85 11.96
N VAL A 81 -3.27 -4.05 12.07
CA VAL A 81 -3.50 -4.69 13.37
C VAL A 81 -2.18 -5.12 14.02
N ARG A 82 -1.26 -5.70 13.24
CA ARG A 82 0.07 -6.13 13.71
C ARG A 82 0.88 -4.95 14.26
N THR A 83 0.82 -3.80 13.60
CA THR A 83 1.67 -2.63 13.87
C THR A 83 0.99 -1.57 14.74
N GLY A 84 -0.33 -1.68 14.92
CA GLY A 84 -1.17 -0.80 15.73
C GLY A 84 -0.70 -0.62 17.18
N PRO A 85 -0.20 -1.65 17.90
CA PRO A 85 0.36 -1.47 19.23
C PRO A 85 1.54 -0.49 19.27
N GLY A 86 2.38 -0.47 18.24
CA GLY A 86 3.51 0.47 18.14
C GLY A 86 3.05 1.91 17.93
N LEU A 87 2.04 2.12 17.06
CA LEU A 87 1.39 3.42 16.91
C LEU A 87 0.77 3.88 18.24
N TRP A 88 0.06 2.99 18.94
CA TRP A 88 -0.56 3.31 20.23
C TRP A 88 0.49 3.77 21.25
N GLN A 89 1.60 3.04 21.36
CA GLN A 89 2.68 3.38 22.26
C GLN A 89 3.41 4.68 21.87
N ASN A 90 3.47 5.02 20.58
CA ASN A 90 4.06 6.27 20.11
C ASN A 90 3.15 7.48 20.38
N LEU A 91 1.83 7.29 20.32
CA LEU A 91 0.85 8.36 20.55
C LEU A 91 0.55 8.61 22.03
N PHE A 92 0.47 7.54 22.82
CA PHE A 92 -0.04 7.57 24.19
C PHE A 92 0.96 7.06 25.24
N GLY A 93 2.14 6.59 24.82
CA GLY A 93 3.17 6.15 25.75
C GLY A 93 3.90 7.30 26.43
N GLU A 94 4.81 6.96 27.33
CA GLU A 94 5.57 7.94 28.13
C GLU A 94 6.65 8.69 27.34
N GLY A 95 6.98 8.22 26.12
CA GLY A 95 7.94 8.87 25.24
C GLY A 95 7.29 9.97 24.39
N SER A 96 8.08 10.95 23.95
CA SER A 96 7.63 11.93 22.96
C SER A 96 7.30 11.26 21.63
N PHE A 97 6.19 11.64 21.01
CA PHE A 97 5.85 11.19 19.67
C PHE A 97 6.99 11.50 18.68
N THR A 98 7.40 10.49 17.91
CA THR A 98 8.36 10.68 16.82
C THR A 98 8.11 9.72 15.67
N MET A 99 8.28 10.22 14.45
CA MET A 99 8.21 9.43 13.20
C MET A 99 9.56 9.36 12.47
N THR A 100 10.54 10.10 12.96
CA THR A 100 11.89 10.17 12.41
C THR A 100 12.86 9.66 13.47
N GLN A 101 13.59 8.59 13.17
CA GLN A 101 14.66 8.15 14.05
C GLN A 101 15.83 9.13 13.97
N THR A 102 16.31 9.62 15.12
CA THR A 102 17.55 10.41 15.23
C THR A 102 18.80 9.52 15.19
N SER A 103 18.65 8.20 15.39
CA SER A 103 19.69 7.19 15.17
C SER A 103 19.05 5.88 14.71
N MET A 104 19.69 5.15 13.78
CA MET A 104 19.27 3.79 13.34
C MET A 104 19.47 2.72 14.45
N SER A 105 19.54 3.10 15.73
CA SER A 105 19.57 2.11 16.81
C SER A 105 18.17 1.53 17.00
N ALA A 106 18.13 0.22 17.22
CA ALA A 106 16.92 -0.56 17.47
C ALA A 106 16.24 -0.24 18.82
N ASP A 107 16.63 0.86 19.48
CA ASP A 107 16.24 1.15 20.86
C ASP A 107 14.80 1.67 20.96
N ASP A 108 14.18 2.11 19.84
CA ASP A 108 12.78 2.51 19.82
C ASP A 108 11.97 1.86 18.67
N PRO A 109 11.42 0.65 18.87
CA PRO A 109 10.63 -0.07 17.86
C PRO A 109 9.30 0.62 17.55
N ARG A 110 8.86 1.59 18.37
CA ARG A 110 7.56 2.28 18.18
C ARG A 110 7.56 3.09 16.89
N VAL A 111 8.69 3.66 16.53
CA VAL A 111 8.83 4.54 15.35
C VAL A 111 8.64 3.75 14.06
N GLU A 112 9.30 2.59 13.97
CA GLU A 112 9.19 1.68 12.83
C GLU A 112 7.77 1.14 12.69
N LEU A 113 7.19 0.60 13.77
CA LEU A 113 5.81 0.11 13.79
C LEU A 113 4.79 1.22 13.44
N THR A 114 5.02 2.45 13.87
CA THR A 114 4.17 3.60 13.51
C THR A 114 4.26 3.88 12.00
N ARG A 115 5.47 3.84 11.41
CA ARG A 115 5.67 4.05 9.98
C ARG A 115 5.01 2.95 9.16
N GLU A 116 5.18 1.70 9.57
CA GLU A 116 4.53 0.54 8.95
C GLU A 116 3.01 0.63 9.00
N PHE A 117 2.44 1.02 10.15
CA PHE A 117 0.99 1.24 10.28
C PHE A 117 0.48 2.28 9.27
N PHE A 118 1.14 3.43 9.18
CA PHE A 118 0.75 4.46 8.22
C PHE A 118 0.99 4.04 6.78
N GLY A 119 2.05 3.26 6.52
CA GLY A 119 2.29 2.63 5.22
C GLY A 119 1.14 1.72 4.79
N ALA A 120 0.66 0.86 5.69
CA ALA A 120 -0.50 -0.01 5.46
C ALA A 120 -1.81 0.79 5.33
N LEU A 121 -1.99 1.87 6.10
CA LEU A 121 -3.15 2.76 5.97
C LEU A 121 -3.19 3.47 4.61
N ILE A 122 -2.05 3.97 4.12
CA ILE A 122 -1.93 4.58 2.79
C ILE A 122 -2.21 3.54 1.70
N ALA A 123 -1.67 2.31 1.86
CA ALA A 123 -1.99 1.20 0.96
C ALA A 123 -3.49 0.89 0.94
N LEU A 124 -4.15 0.84 2.09
CA LEU A 124 -5.59 0.63 2.20
C LEU A 124 -6.39 1.71 1.47
N ALA A 125 -6.01 2.97 1.64
CA ALA A 125 -6.62 4.08 0.91
C ALA A 125 -6.45 3.92 -0.61
N GLY A 126 -5.25 3.52 -1.06
CA GLY A 126 -4.97 3.20 -2.46
C GLY A 126 -5.85 2.06 -3.00
N VAL A 127 -6.00 0.96 -2.25
CA VAL A 127 -6.92 -0.14 -2.60
C VAL A 127 -8.36 0.36 -2.66
N GLY A 128 -8.77 1.25 -1.76
CA GLY A 128 -10.08 1.91 -1.79
C GLY A 128 -10.32 2.69 -3.08
N VAL A 129 -9.33 3.44 -3.56
CA VAL A 129 -9.38 4.14 -4.85
C VAL A 129 -9.53 3.15 -6.01
N LEU A 130 -8.69 2.11 -6.07
CA LEU A 130 -8.77 1.07 -7.09
C LEU A 130 -10.15 0.40 -7.14
N TRP A 131 -10.71 0.13 -5.95
CA TRP A 131 -12.03 -0.47 -5.80
C TRP A 131 -13.14 0.45 -6.32
N TRP A 132 -13.06 1.74 -5.99
CA TRP A 132 -14.01 2.74 -6.45
C TRP A 132 -13.97 2.89 -7.98
N GLU A 133 -12.78 2.99 -8.58
CA GLU A 133 -12.61 3.07 -10.02
C GLU A 133 -13.15 1.82 -10.72
N LEU A 134 -12.83 0.63 -10.20
CA LEU A 134 -13.35 -0.64 -10.74
C LEU A 134 -14.89 -0.67 -10.69
N ARG A 135 -15.52 -0.23 -9.59
CA ARG A 135 -16.98 -0.19 -9.49
C ARG A 135 -17.61 0.77 -10.49
N ARG A 136 -16.98 1.93 -10.70
CA ARG A 136 -17.54 3.03 -11.50
C ARG A 136 -17.31 2.87 -12.99
N PHE A 137 -16.16 2.32 -13.40
CA PHE A 137 -15.72 2.31 -14.80
C PHE A 137 -15.57 0.91 -15.42
N ALA A 138 -15.60 -0.18 -14.63
CA ALA A 138 -15.64 -1.53 -15.20
C ALA A 138 -17.01 -1.90 -15.78
N LYS A 139 -18.07 -1.17 -15.43
CA LYS A 139 -19.42 -1.36 -15.97
C LYS A 139 -19.85 -0.15 -16.80
N ALA A 140 -19.60 -0.15 -18.12
CA ALA A 140 -20.51 0.46 -19.11
C ALA A 140 -20.14 0.12 -20.57
N PRO A 141 -21.13 -0.06 -21.50
CA PRO A 141 -22.59 -0.20 -21.31
C PRO A 141 -23.18 -1.52 -21.87
N ARG A 142 -24.34 -1.95 -21.32
CA ARG A 142 -25.31 -2.79 -22.08
C ARG A 142 -25.87 -1.91 -23.19
N ARG A 143 -25.89 -2.39 -24.45
CA ARG A 143 -26.68 -1.76 -25.52
C ARG A 143 -28.16 -1.76 -25.10
N PRO A 144 -28.93 -0.70 -25.42
CA PRO A 144 -30.38 -0.80 -25.36
C PRO A 144 -30.83 -1.92 -26.29
N ALA A 145 -31.86 -2.67 -25.88
CA ALA A 145 -32.60 -3.49 -26.82
C ALA A 145 -33.16 -2.53 -27.89
N GLU A 146 -32.60 -2.58 -29.09
CA GLU A 146 -33.20 -1.93 -30.25
C GLU A 146 -34.47 -2.71 -30.59
N GLY A 147 -35.55 -1.97 -30.87
CA GLY A 147 -36.94 -2.40 -30.73
C GLY A 147 -37.36 -3.66 -31.49
N GLU A 148 -38.32 -4.36 -30.88
CA GLU A 148 -39.33 -5.20 -31.54
C GLU A 148 -40.66 -4.42 -31.61
#